data_AF-B5CQ09-F1
#
_entry.id   AF-B5CQ09-F1
#
_cell.length_a   1.000
_cell.length_b   1.000
_cell.length_c   1.000
_cell.angle_alpha   90.00
_cell.angle_beta   90.00
_cell.angle_gamma   90.00
#
_symmetry.space_group_name_H-M   'P 1'
#
loop_
_entity.id
_entity.type
_entity.pdbx_description
1 polymer ?
#
loop_
_entity_poly.entity_id
_entity_poly.type
_entity_poly.pdbx_seq_one_letter_code
_entity_poly.pdbx_strand_id
1 'polypeptide(L)'
;MPFTIVRQDITKMKVDAIVNAANTELLMGGGVCGAIFNAAGAKELQEACDKKSPIKTGDAVITPGFKLPAKFVIHAAGPVYICITGTVV
;
A
#
# COMPACT_ATOMS: atom_id res chain seq x y z
N MET A 1 -6.54 11.31 -21.70
CA MET A 1 -6.38 11.17 -20.25
C MET A 1 -5.13 11.92 -19.84
N PRO A 2 -5.25 13.07 -19.15
CA PRO A 2 -4.08 13.80 -18.67
C PRO A 2 -3.40 13.00 -17.56
N PHE A 3 -2.07 12.89 -17.66
CA PHE A 3 -1.22 12.34 -16.61
C PHE A 3 -0.59 13.50 -15.83
N THR A 4 -0.62 13.43 -14.50
CA THR A 4 -0.13 14.49 -13.62
C THR A 4 0.83 13.90 -12.60
N ILE A 5 1.95 14.59 -12.37
CA ILE A 5 2.87 14.29 -11.27
C ILE A 5 2.52 15.22 -10.10
N VAL A 6 2.18 14.65 -8.95
CA VAL A 6 1.82 15.40 -7.75
C VAL A 6 2.78 15.03 -6.63
N ARG A 7 3.48 16.02 -6.07
CA ARG A 7 4.32 15.85 -4.87
C ARG A 7 3.49 16.18 -3.62
N GLN A 8 2.86 15.17 -3.03
CA GLN A 8 2.00 15.33 -1.85
C GLN A 8 1.97 14.03 -1.03
N ASP A 9 1.47 14.12 0.19
CA ASP A 9 1.06 12.96 1.00
C ASP A 9 -0.13 12.23 0.35
N ILE A 10 0.08 10.97 -0.04
CA ILE A 10 -0.92 10.15 -0.74
C ILE A 10 -2.19 9.93 0.10
N THR A 11 -2.09 9.95 1.43
CA THR A 11 -3.22 9.74 2.34
C THR A 11 -4.25 10.88 2.30
N LYS A 12 -3.87 12.04 1.76
CA LYS A 12 -4.73 13.23 1.65
C LYS A 12 -5.41 13.36 0.29
N MET A 13 -5.12 12.45 -0.65
CA MET A 13 -5.62 12.52 -2.01
C MET A 13 -7.11 12.19 -2.08
N LYS A 14 -7.91 13.10 -2.67
CA LYS A 14 -9.35 12.91 -2.93
C LYS A 14 -9.53 12.26 -4.31
N VAL A 15 -9.38 10.95 -4.35
CA VAL A 15 -9.43 10.14 -5.58
C VAL A 15 -10.26 8.88 -5.36
N ASP A 16 -10.58 8.14 -6.41
CA ASP A 16 -11.34 6.90 -6.23
C ASP A 16 -10.51 5.82 -5.52
N ALA A 17 -9.23 5.68 -5.86
CA ALA A 17 -8.34 4.73 -5.20
C ALA A 17 -6.92 5.28 -5.05
N ILE A 18 -6.26 4.92 -3.95
CA ILE A 18 -4.82 5.04 -3.80
C ILE A 18 -4.17 3.65 -3.82
N VAL A 19 -2.90 3.57 -4.21
CA VAL A 19 -2.15 2.31 -4.22
C VAL A 19 -1.18 2.29 -3.05
N ASN A 20 -1.24 1.22 -2.25
CA ASN A 20 -0.30 0.93 -1.17
C ASN A 20 0.77 -0.05 -1.65
N ALA A 21 2.04 0.29 -1.42
CA ALA A 21 3.15 -0.65 -1.53
C ALA A 21 3.15 -1.57 -0.30
N ALA A 22 2.50 -2.72 -0.43
CA ALA A 22 2.29 -3.68 0.65
C ALA A 22 3.33 -4.83 0.62
N ASN A 23 3.36 -5.60 1.70
CA ASN A 23 4.00 -6.91 1.74
C ASN A 23 2.97 -8.02 1.43
N THR A 24 3.44 -9.25 1.19
CA THR A 24 2.60 -10.41 0.86
C THR A 24 1.60 -10.79 1.95
N GLU A 25 1.90 -10.46 3.20
CA GLU A 25 1.02 -10.74 4.35
C GLU A 25 -0.06 -9.65 4.55
N LEU A 26 -0.01 -8.56 3.77
CA LEU A 26 -0.89 -7.40 3.91
C LEU A 26 -0.93 -6.81 5.33
N LEU A 27 0.16 -7.01 6.10
CA LEU A 27 0.31 -6.48 7.44
C LEU A 27 0.80 -5.04 7.39
N MET A 28 0.39 -4.24 8.38
CA MET A 28 0.92 -2.90 8.56
C MET A 28 2.46 -2.93 8.65
N GLY A 29 3.11 -2.19 7.75
CA GLY A 29 4.56 -1.98 7.75
C GLY A 29 4.93 -0.54 8.10
N GLY A 30 6.18 -0.17 7.81
CA GLY A 30 6.64 1.22 7.88
C GLY A 30 6.28 2.05 6.64
N GLY A 31 6.90 3.23 6.52
CA GLY A 31 6.83 4.08 5.33
C GLY A 31 5.40 4.45 4.92
N VAL A 32 5.12 4.39 3.61
CA VAL A 32 3.80 4.72 3.07
C VAL A 32 2.70 3.76 3.55
N CYS A 33 3.02 2.48 3.77
CA CYS A 33 2.08 1.50 4.27
C CYS A 33 1.60 1.89 5.68
N GLY A 34 2.53 2.17 6.59
CA GLY A 34 2.18 2.64 7.94
C GLY A 34 1.37 3.94 7.93
N ALA A 35 1.73 4.89 7.06
CA ALA A 35 0.97 6.14 6.90
C ALA A 35 -0.49 5.90 6.46
N ILE A 36 -0.70 5.00 5.49
CA ILE A 36 -2.02 4.61 4.99
C ILE A 36 -2.84 3.92 6.10
N PHE A 37 -2.25 2.97 6.84
CA PHE A 37 -2.93 2.29 7.94
C PHE A 37 -3.35 3.27 9.05
N ASN A 38 -2.44 4.16 9.45
CA ASN A 38 -2.73 5.16 10.48
C ASN A 38 -3.85 6.11 10.03
N ALA A 39 -3.83 6.57 8.77
CA ALA A 39 -4.84 7.50 8.24
C ALA A 39 -6.20 6.84 7.96
N ALA A 40 -6.23 5.58 7.52
CA ALA A 40 -7.46 4.85 7.25
C ALA A 40 -8.17 4.37 8.52
N GLY A 41 -7.43 4.18 9.63
CA GLY A 41 -7.87 3.43 10.80
C GLY A 41 -7.25 2.04 10.77
N ALA A 42 -6.18 1.86 11.55
CA ALA A 42 -5.31 0.71 11.43
C ALA A 42 -6.04 -0.61 11.71
N LYS A 43 -6.96 -0.62 12.69
CA LYS A 43 -7.72 -1.81 13.05
C LYS A 43 -8.68 -2.22 11.92
N GLU A 44 -9.47 -1.27 11.44
CA GLU A 44 -10.48 -1.51 10.41
C GLU A 44 -9.84 -1.94 9.08
N LEU A 45 -8.71 -1.31 8.71
CA LEU A 45 -7.97 -1.68 7.51
C LEU A 45 -7.30 -3.06 7.66
N GLN A 46 -6.69 -3.35 8.81
CA GLN A 46 -6.08 -4.66 9.05
C GLN A 46 -7.11 -5.79 8.99
N GLU A 47 -8.28 -5.63 9.60
CA GLU A 47 -9.37 -6.61 9.54
C GLU A 47 -9.85 -6.90 8.09
N ALA A 48 -9.78 -5.92 7.19
CA ALA A 48 -10.10 -6.11 5.78
C ALA A 48 -8.96 -6.78 5.00
N CYS A 49 -7.71 -6.45 5.33
CA CYS A 49 -6.52 -7.08 4.77
C CYS A 49 -6.41 -8.55 5.17
N ASP A 50 -6.68 -8.88 6.43
CA ASP A 50 -6.56 -10.25 6.96
C ASP A 50 -7.48 -11.24 6.23
N LYS A 51 -8.63 -10.77 5.74
CA LYS A 51 -9.57 -11.59 4.94
C LYS A 51 -9.07 -11.91 3.53
N LYS A 52 -8.03 -11.22 3.06
CA LYS A 52 -7.48 -11.31 1.70
C LYS A 52 -6.03 -11.78 1.69
N SER A 53 -5.40 -11.81 2.85
CA SER A 53 -4.03 -12.28 3.06
C SER A 53 -3.98 -13.82 3.07
N PRO A 54 -2.87 -14.43 2.63
CA PRO A 54 -1.71 -13.83 1.96
C PRO A 54 -1.93 -13.63 0.45
N ILE A 55 -1.11 -12.76 -0.17
CA ILE A 55 -1.06 -12.55 -1.63
C ILE A 55 0.35 -12.82 -2.17
N LYS A 56 0.49 -13.15 -3.46
CA LYS A 56 1.81 -13.38 -4.06
C LYS A 56 2.45 -12.07 -4.51
N THR A 57 3.78 -12.05 -4.63
CA THR A 57 4.48 -10.96 -5.32
C THR A 57 3.94 -10.79 -6.74
N GLY A 58 3.58 -9.57 -7.11
CA GLY A 58 2.92 -9.22 -8.37
C GLY A 58 1.40 -9.14 -8.28
N ASP A 59 0.78 -9.68 -7.22
CA ASP A 59 -0.67 -9.57 -7.01
C ASP A 59 -1.05 -8.24 -6.36
N ALA A 60 -2.34 -7.91 -6.47
CA ALA A 60 -2.95 -6.82 -5.74
C ALA A 60 -4.38 -7.15 -5.30
N VAL A 61 -4.80 -6.58 -4.16
CA VAL A 61 -6.16 -6.70 -3.64
C VAL A 61 -6.72 -5.34 -3.25
N ILE A 62 -8.05 -5.21 -3.31
CA ILE A 62 -8.75 -3.96 -3.00
C ILE A 62 -9.48 -4.04 -1.65
N THR A 63 -9.42 -2.96 -0.87
CA THR A 63 -10.24 -2.74 0.35
C THR A 63 -10.94 -1.37 0.27
N PRO A 64 -11.97 -1.13 1.10
CA PRO A 64 -12.45 0.23 1.35
C PRO A 64 -11.34 1.14 1.89
N GLY A 65 -11.45 2.45 1.65
CA GLY A 65 -10.51 3.46 2.16
C GLY A 65 -10.76 3.90 3.61
N PHE A 66 -11.88 3.49 4.20
CA PHE A 66 -12.26 3.81 5.57
C PHE A 66 -12.24 5.31 5.85
N LYS A 67 -11.34 5.80 6.72
CA LYS A 67 -11.23 7.22 7.10
C LYS A 67 -10.45 8.05 6.07
N LEU A 68 -9.88 7.42 5.03
CA LEU A 68 -9.21 8.15 3.96
C LEU A 68 -10.21 8.96 3.11
N PRO A 69 -9.79 10.08 2.52
CA PRO A 69 -10.58 10.77 1.49
C PRO A 69 -10.74 9.92 0.21
N ALA A 70 -9.85 8.95 0.00
CA ALA A 70 -9.95 8.00 -1.10
C ALA A 70 -10.98 6.91 -0.81
N LYS A 71 -11.78 6.52 -1.82
CA LYS A 71 -12.85 5.51 -1.63
C LYS A 71 -12.29 4.11 -1.38
N PHE A 72 -11.16 3.79 -2.01
CA PHE A 72 -10.54 2.47 -1.96
C PHE A 72 -9.02 2.55 -1.77
N VAL A 73 -8.45 1.47 -1.24
CA VAL A 73 -7.01 1.21 -1.25
C VAL A 73 -6.75 -0.07 -2.04
N ILE A 74 -5.84 0.02 -3.01
CA ILE A 74 -5.33 -1.13 -3.74
C ILE A 74 -3.97 -1.49 -3.12
N HIS A 75 -3.87 -2.65 -2.49
CA HIS A 75 -2.66 -3.15 -1.86
C HIS A 75 -1.93 -4.04 -2.85
N ALA A 76 -0.74 -3.64 -3.29
CA ALA A 76 0.07 -4.39 -4.24
C ALA A 76 1.38 -4.87 -3.60
N ALA A 77 1.71 -6.15 -3.80
CA ALA A 77 2.97 -6.72 -3.32
C ALA A 77 4.05 -6.64 -4.40
N GLY A 78 4.99 -5.71 -4.26
CA GLY A 78 6.11 -5.54 -5.20
C GLY A 78 7.25 -6.53 -4.95
N PRO A 79 8.10 -6.82 -5.97
CA PRO A 79 9.30 -7.64 -5.77
C PRO A 79 10.34 -6.91 -4.93
N VAL A 80 11.13 -7.66 -4.16
CA VAL A 80 12.29 -7.14 -3.43
C VAL A 80 13.51 -7.27 -4.33
N TYR A 81 14.09 -6.13 -4.72
CA TYR A 81 15.35 -6.10 -5.47
C TYR A 81 16.50 -5.77 -4.52
N ILE A 82 17.37 -6.74 -4.25
CA ILE A 82 18.57 -6.52 -3.44
C ILE A 82 19.77 -6.25 -4.34
N CYS A 83 20.48 -5.15 -4.08
CA CYS A 83 21.77 -4.92 -4.72
C CYS A 83 22.81 -5.75 -3.96
N ILE A 84 23.32 -6.83 -4.59
CA ILE A 84 24.49 -7.53 -4.08
C ILE A 84 25.68 -6.61 -4.37
N THR A 85 26.12 -5.86 -3.36
CA THR A 85 27.42 -5.18 -3.42
C THR A 85 28.49 -6.25 -3.35
N GLY A 86 28.85 -6.80 -4.51
CA GLY A 86 29.99 -7.70 -4.64
C GLY A 86 31.27 -6.93 -4.34
N THR A 87 31.78 -7.04 -3.12
CA THR A 87 33.21 -6.86 -2.88
C THR A 87 33.89 -8.00 -3.62
N VAL A 88 34.40 -7.73 -4.82
CA VAL A 88 35.55 -8.47 -5.35
C VAL A 88 36.71 -8.15 -4.42
N VAL A 89 37.06 -9.10 -3.55
CA VAL A 89 38.39 -9.17 -2.93
C VAL A 89 39.38 -9.69 -3.95
#